data_AF-A0A654IBC3-F1
#
_entry.id   AF-A0A654IBC3-F1
#
_cell.length_a   1.000
_cell.length_b   1.000
_cell.length_c   1.000
_cell.angle_alpha   90.00
_cell.angle_beta   90.00
_cell.angle_gamma   90.00
#
_symmetry.space_group_name_H-M   'P 1'
#
loop_
_entity.id
_entity.type
_entity.pdbx_description
1 polymer ?
#
loop_
_entity_poly.entity_id
_entity_poly.type
_entity_poly.pdbx_seq_one_letter_code
_entity_poly.pdbx_strand_id
1 'polypeptide(L)'
;MSSKITELKNQNQNLEDNLISENQKITEIQTQISNTEKQISTIKSEHQKINTQLQEKQKEIDTQNIKINDLKNQVQQLESKLKDLKNQKDQDWTKEFKKQLENQKEKIRETKSEIANNEQRISKLNEEIASLEEEVNGLETDNLKKQNQITEKQRQIKDIQRDNESNKLKINNLESEISDLKLKIQNQEQTKQNLDGNIQSLESNKQQIEEEIQNLKSTIEKNKNTIRDLEEKDYVLELQYEELDAKRDVLNTQIKAYKYSINNLELKLEKNKKEIKSKETEINGLTEVTKELDGKVKELNQKISSSESTIQELESRKTQKENELRDLERKIEEKKFVLTKDNLEKEIQEKQNQIVQLKQDYKSLIAKQEEADNLIKQYEAEKKEIGKELAKKIVLLSELENNLDNSEKEKKKLNNKINDLKEKKNILVQEAIAIYDTIYEIRNKKPTNIETSAKDAITKVNDIIVAMKDWEKEGWLHEKPKITRRIKNIDLPLLVIHSEKIEEELKVIDYFEDVLVDAMSKFDKKYNENTFKIDDKNNN
;
A
#
# COMPACT_ATOMS: atom_id res chain seq x y z
N MET A 1 189.76 -193.40 39.89
CA MET A 1 189.39 -192.95 38.52
C MET A 1 187.89 -192.84 38.30
N SER A 2 187.07 -193.82 38.71
CA SER A 2 185.62 -193.84 38.38
C SER A 2 184.84 -192.55 38.73
N SER A 3 185.18 -191.85 39.82
CA SER A 3 184.44 -190.63 40.23
C SER A 3 184.50 -189.46 39.25
N LYS A 4 185.52 -189.37 38.38
CA LYS A 4 185.73 -188.20 37.51
C LYS A 4 184.81 -188.17 36.28
N ILE A 5 184.36 -189.34 35.81
CA ILE A 5 183.54 -189.45 34.58
C ILE A 5 182.07 -189.15 34.88
N THR A 6 181.53 -189.64 35.99
CA THR A 6 180.13 -189.38 36.38
C THR A 6 179.92 -187.91 36.77
N GLU A 7 180.93 -187.27 37.35
CA GLU A 7 180.95 -185.83 37.67
C GLU A 7 180.77 -184.96 36.40
N LEU A 8 181.50 -185.27 35.32
CA LEU A 8 181.32 -184.63 34.00
C LEU A 8 179.95 -184.94 33.38
N LYS A 9 179.40 -186.15 33.59
CA LYS A 9 178.08 -186.51 33.08
C LYS A 9 176.96 -185.69 33.73
N ASN A 10 177.06 -185.45 35.04
CA ASN A 10 176.17 -184.53 35.76
C ASN A 10 176.34 -183.07 35.30
N GLN A 11 177.56 -182.62 34.99
CA GLN A 11 177.78 -181.28 34.42
C GLN A 11 177.12 -181.13 33.04
N ASN A 12 177.20 -182.16 32.18
CA ASN A 12 176.59 -182.10 30.86
C ASN A 12 175.06 -182.13 30.91
N GLN A 13 174.46 -182.94 31.81
CA GLN A 13 173.01 -182.93 32.06
C GLN A 13 172.53 -181.55 32.54
N ASN A 14 173.28 -180.95 33.47
CA ASN A 14 172.97 -179.62 34.00
C ASN A 14 173.14 -178.52 32.93
N LEU A 15 174.01 -178.70 31.93
CA LEU A 15 174.09 -177.81 30.76
C LEU A 15 172.91 -177.99 29.80
N GLU A 16 172.44 -179.23 29.56
CA GLU A 16 171.21 -179.49 28.78
C GLU A 16 169.99 -178.87 29.45
N ASP A 17 169.81 -179.06 30.76
CA ASP A 17 168.68 -178.52 31.50
C ASP A 17 168.70 -176.97 31.55
N ASN A 18 169.88 -176.35 31.66
CA ASN A 18 170.03 -174.90 31.51
C ASN A 18 169.72 -174.41 30.08
N LEU A 19 170.07 -175.19 29.04
CA LEU A 19 169.72 -174.87 27.65
C LEU A 19 168.20 -174.93 27.41
N ILE A 20 167.51 -175.88 28.04
CA ILE A 20 166.05 -175.98 28.04
C ILE A 20 165.43 -174.78 28.78
N SER A 21 165.98 -174.40 29.93
CA SER A 21 165.54 -173.22 30.71
C SER A 21 165.70 -171.91 29.91
N GLU A 22 166.83 -171.69 29.25
CA GLU A 22 167.04 -170.50 28.41
C GLU A 22 166.12 -170.51 27.17
N ASN A 23 165.89 -171.66 26.52
CA ASN A 23 164.92 -171.75 25.42
C ASN A 23 163.48 -171.45 25.88
N GLN A 24 163.10 -171.86 27.09
CA GLN A 24 161.81 -171.49 27.67
C GLN A 24 161.70 -169.97 27.86
N LYS A 25 162.73 -169.32 28.44
CA LYS A 25 162.78 -167.85 28.55
C LYS A 25 162.73 -167.14 27.19
N ILE A 26 163.44 -167.64 26.18
CA ILE A 26 163.40 -167.07 24.82
C ILE A 26 161.97 -167.13 24.26
N THR A 27 161.27 -168.24 24.45
CA THR A 27 159.87 -168.41 24.03
C THR A 27 158.94 -167.44 24.78
N GLU A 28 159.20 -167.24 26.07
CA GLU A 28 158.46 -166.30 26.92
C GLU A 28 158.68 -164.83 26.50
N ILE A 29 159.93 -164.45 26.18
CA ILE A 29 160.29 -163.14 25.64
C ILE A 29 159.66 -162.90 24.26
N GLN A 30 159.67 -163.90 23.36
CA GLN A 30 158.98 -163.82 22.06
C GLN A 30 157.47 -163.60 22.24
N THR A 31 156.87 -164.26 23.24
CA THR A 31 155.45 -164.07 23.58
C THR A 31 155.17 -162.67 24.13
N GLN A 32 156.06 -162.13 24.97
CA GLN A 32 155.98 -160.75 25.47
C GLN A 32 156.11 -159.72 24.33
N ILE A 33 157.05 -159.90 23.41
CA ILE A 33 157.22 -159.03 22.23
C ILE A 33 155.92 -158.98 21.41
N SER A 34 155.33 -160.13 21.08
CA SER A 34 154.08 -160.19 20.31
C SER A 34 152.89 -159.51 21.04
N ASN A 35 152.84 -159.59 22.37
CA ASN A 35 151.86 -158.86 23.17
C ASN A 35 152.11 -157.34 23.16
N THR A 36 153.37 -156.90 23.25
CA THR A 36 153.73 -155.47 23.18
C THR A 36 153.43 -154.88 21.80
N GLU A 37 153.68 -155.61 20.71
CA GLU A 37 153.30 -155.21 19.35
C GLU A 37 151.78 -155.01 19.21
N LYS A 38 150.98 -155.91 19.79
CA LYS A 38 149.51 -155.74 19.88
C LYS A 38 149.12 -154.49 20.67
N GLN A 39 149.76 -154.20 21.80
CA GLN A 39 149.48 -152.99 22.59
C GLN A 39 149.82 -151.72 21.81
N ILE A 40 150.95 -151.68 21.10
CA ILE A 40 151.34 -150.56 20.23
C ILE A 40 150.31 -150.35 19.11
N SER A 41 149.80 -151.42 18.50
CA SER A 41 148.71 -151.35 17.50
C SER A 41 147.44 -150.71 18.08
N THR A 42 147.03 -151.11 19.29
CA THR A 42 145.84 -150.56 19.96
C THR A 42 146.01 -149.07 20.29
N ILE A 43 147.13 -148.68 20.90
CA ILE A 43 147.42 -147.28 21.27
C ILE A 43 147.43 -146.38 20.02
N LYS A 44 147.97 -146.87 18.89
CA LYS A 44 148.00 -146.12 17.63
C LYS A 44 146.59 -145.85 17.08
N SER A 45 145.68 -146.81 17.21
CA SER A 45 144.26 -146.69 16.87
C SER A 45 143.54 -145.67 17.78
N GLU A 46 143.79 -145.73 19.09
CA GLU A 46 143.22 -144.80 20.07
C GLU A 46 143.67 -143.35 19.84
N HIS A 47 144.96 -143.14 19.57
CA HIS A 47 145.50 -141.81 19.24
C HIS A 47 144.85 -141.21 17.98
N GLN A 48 144.54 -142.04 16.98
CA GLN A 48 143.85 -141.61 15.76
C GLN A 48 142.38 -141.23 16.02
N LYS A 49 141.69 -141.94 16.93
CA LYS A 49 140.36 -141.54 17.42
C LYS A 49 140.38 -140.19 18.15
N ILE A 50 141.30 -140.02 19.10
CA ILE A 50 141.42 -138.78 19.90
C ILE A 50 141.66 -137.57 18.99
N ASN A 51 142.56 -137.70 18.00
CA ASN A 51 142.84 -136.62 17.04
C ASN A 51 141.61 -136.23 16.20
N THR A 52 140.74 -137.20 15.90
CA THR A 52 139.48 -136.94 15.17
C THR A 52 138.49 -136.16 16.04
N GLN A 53 138.32 -136.57 17.31
CA GLN A 53 137.46 -135.87 18.27
C GLN A 53 137.92 -134.43 18.54
N LEU A 54 139.24 -134.18 18.55
CA LEU A 54 139.79 -132.84 18.74
C LEU A 54 139.41 -131.90 17.59
N GLN A 55 139.46 -132.39 16.34
CA GLN A 55 139.04 -131.63 15.16
C GLN A 55 137.52 -131.34 15.16
N GLU A 56 136.70 -132.27 15.65
CA GLU A 56 135.26 -132.05 15.81
C GLU A 56 134.97 -130.96 16.85
N LYS A 57 135.65 -131.00 18.01
CA LYS A 57 135.50 -129.97 19.05
C LYS A 57 135.96 -128.59 18.60
N GLN A 58 137.00 -128.49 17.78
CA GLN A 58 137.42 -127.20 17.22
C GLN A 58 136.33 -126.58 16.32
N LYS A 59 135.71 -127.37 15.44
CA LYS A 59 134.57 -126.90 14.61
C LYS A 59 133.38 -126.44 15.45
N GLU A 60 133.13 -127.10 16.57
CA GLU A 60 132.05 -126.76 17.49
C GLU A 60 132.32 -125.40 18.19
N ILE A 61 133.57 -125.13 18.58
CA ILE A 61 134.02 -123.83 19.11
C ILE A 61 133.85 -122.72 18.06
N ASP A 62 134.31 -122.95 16.83
CA ASP A 62 134.20 -121.97 15.74
C ASP A 62 132.72 -121.61 15.47
N THR A 63 131.84 -122.62 15.51
CA THR A 63 130.39 -122.45 15.37
C THR A 63 129.79 -121.62 16.52
N GLN A 64 130.22 -121.82 17.76
CA GLN A 64 129.73 -121.01 18.89
C GLN A 64 130.24 -119.56 18.85
N ASN A 65 131.48 -119.32 18.40
CA ASN A 65 132.02 -117.98 18.26
C ASN A 65 131.22 -117.13 17.24
N ILE A 66 130.79 -117.73 16.12
CA ILE A 66 129.89 -117.08 15.16
C ILE A 66 128.56 -116.68 15.85
N LYS A 67 127.99 -117.58 16.65
CA LYS A 67 126.71 -117.38 17.34
C LYS A 67 126.79 -116.30 18.43
N ILE A 68 127.92 -116.19 19.12
CA ILE A 68 128.20 -115.12 20.10
C ILE A 68 128.27 -113.75 19.41
N ASN A 69 128.94 -113.65 18.27
CA ASN A 69 128.99 -112.40 17.50
C ASN A 69 127.61 -111.97 16.99
N ASP A 70 126.78 -112.90 16.52
CA ASP A 70 125.42 -112.57 16.06
C ASP A 70 124.55 -112.05 17.22
N LEU A 71 124.57 -112.73 18.37
CA LEU A 71 123.86 -112.26 19.58
C LEU A 71 124.35 -110.87 20.05
N LYS A 72 125.66 -110.60 19.96
CA LYS A 72 126.23 -109.28 20.29
C LYS A 72 125.69 -108.18 19.39
N ASN A 73 125.54 -108.43 18.09
CA ASN A 73 124.93 -107.49 17.14
C ASN A 73 123.43 -107.27 17.44
N GLN A 74 122.69 -108.33 17.79
CA GLN A 74 121.27 -108.23 18.16
C GLN A 74 121.07 -107.36 19.41
N VAL A 75 121.93 -107.49 20.42
CA VAL A 75 121.89 -106.63 21.63
C VAL A 75 122.08 -105.15 21.26
N GLN A 76 123.09 -104.82 20.45
CA GLN A 76 123.33 -103.44 20.02
C GLN A 76 122.15 -102.83 19.25
N GLN A 77 121.46 -103.62 18.40
CA GLN A 77 120.26 -103.16 17.70
C GLN A 77 119.09 -102.88 18.67
N LEU A 78 118.92 -103.69 19.70
CA LEU A 78 117.89 -103.49 20.73
C LEU A 78 118.19 -102.26 21.60
N GLU A 79 119.46 -102.05 21.98
CA GLU A 79 119.90 -100.84 22.71
C GLU A 79 119.60 -99.56 21.91
N SER A 80 119.86 -99.56 20.60
CA SER A 80 119.52 -98.42 19.72
C SER A 80 118.02 -98.17 19.69
N LYS A 81 117.20 -99.20 19.43
CA LYS A 81 115.73 -99.08 19.40
C LYS A 81 115.16 -98.57 20.72
N LEU A 82 115.72 -99.01 21.85
CA LEU A 82 115.27 -98.59 23.18
C LEU A 82 115.63 -97.13 23.47
N LYS A 83 116.77 -96.65 22.97
CA LYS A 83 117.15 -95.23 22.99
C LYS A 83 116.22 -94.38 22.12
N ASP A 84 115.88 -94.84 20.92
CA ASP A 84 114.97 -94.13 20.01
C ASP A 84 113.55 -94.03 20.57
N LEU A 85 113.02 -95.12 21.13
CA LEU A 85 111.71 -95.13 21.82
C LEU A 85 111.70 -94.21 23.05
N LYS A 86 112.81 -94.13 23.80
CA LYS A 86 112.94 -93.22 24.94
C LYS A 86 112.95 -91.76 24.48
N ASN A 87 113.70 -91.44 23.42
CA ASN A 87 113.69 -90.11 22.81
C ASN A 87 112.29 -89.72 22.29
N GLN A 88 111.55 -90.62 21.65
CA GLN A 88 110.16 -90.35 21.22
C GLN A 88 109.22 -90.09 22.40
N LYS A 89 109.38 -90.82 23.51
CA LYS A 89 108.59 -90.61 24.73
C LYS A 89 108.88 -89.26 25.39
N ASP A 90 110.15 -88.83 25.37
CA ASP A 90 110.60 -87.58 25.97
C ASP A 90 110.38 -86.35 25.03
N GLN A 91 110.10 -86.57 23.73
CA GLN A 91 109.69 -85.56 22.76
C GLN A 91 108.23 -85.10 22.95
N ASP A 92 108.05 -84.06 23.76
CA ASP A 92 107.06 -82.94 23.75
C ASP A 92 105.59 -83.06 23.27
N TRP A 93 105.14 -84.09 22.55
CA TRP A 93 103.74 -84.23 22.09
C TRP A 93 102.71 -84.12 23.23
N THR A 94 103.07 -84.63 24.42
CA THR A 94 102.22 -84.51 25.62
C THR A 94 102.12 -83.08 26.14
N LYS A 95 103.13 -82.22 25.92
CA LYS A 95 103.05 -80.80 26.30
C LYS A 95 102.22 -80.00 25.29
N GLU A 96 102.43 -80.23 24.00
CA GLU A 96 101.72 -79.51 22.94
C GLU A 96 100.21 -79.83 22.95
N PHE A 97 99.81 -81.09 23.06
CA PHE A 97 98.38 -81.43 23.18
C PHE A 97 97.74 -80.87 24.46
N LYS A 98 98.46 -80.79 25.58
CA LYS A 98 97.97 -80.11 26.79
C LYS A 98 97.78 -78.61 26.58
N LYS A 99 98.70 -77.96 25.88
CA LYS A 99 98.62 -76.53 25.54
C LYS A 99 97.45 -76.23 24.59
N GLN A 100 97.24 -77.06 23.58
CA GLN A 100 96.10 -76.96 22.67
C GLN A 100 94.78 -77.19 23.40
N LEU A 101 94.70 -78.19 24.29
CA LEU A 101 93.52 -78.45 25.12
C LEU A 101 93.20 -77.26 26.03
N GLU A 102 94.20 -76.63 26.66
CA GLU A 102 93.97 -75.47 27.53
C GLU A 102 93.52 -74.23 26.74
N ASN A 103 94.10 -73.99 25.55
CA ASN A 103 93.64 -72.94 24.63
C ASN A 103 92.18 -73.17 24.19
N GLN A 104 91.80 -74.40 23.87
CA GLN A 104 90.41 -74.73 23.53
C GLN A 104 89.45 -74.56 24.73
N LYS A 105 89.88 -74.90 25.96
CA LYS A 105 89.07 -74.59 27.17
C LYS A 105 88.88 -73.09 27.35
N GLU A 106 89.90 -72.28 27.10
CA GLU A 106 89.79 -70.82 27.25
C GLU A 106 88.83 -70.24 26.22
N LYS A 107 88.94 -70.64 24.95
CA LYS A 107 87.93 -70.29 23.93
C LYS A 107 86.52 -70.71 24.31
N ILE A 108 86.34 -71.89 24.92
CA ILE A 108 85.04 -72.34 25.43
C ILE A 108 84.55 -71.44 26.59
N ARG A 109 85.44 -70.93 27.45
CA ARG A 109 85.08 -69.95 28.50
C ARG A 109 84.65 -68.61 27.89
N GLU A 110 85.44 -68.09 26.95
CA GLU A 110 85.16 -66.86 26.21
C GLU A 110 83.79 -66.94 25.51
N THR A 111 83.57 -67.98 24.68
CA THR A 111 82.29 -68.20 23.98
C THR A 111 81.12 -68.35 24.95
N LYS A 112 81.29 -69.02 26.10
CA LYS A 112 80.24 -69.08 27.13
C LYS A 112 79.93 -67.72 27.75
N SER A 113 80.94 -66.88 27.96
CA SER A 113 80.75 -65.51 28.44
C SER A 113 80.04 -64.63 27.42
N GLU A 114 80.34 -64.80 26.13
CA GLU A 114 79.65 -64.09 25.04
C GLU A 114 78.19 -64.53 24.92
N ILE A 115 77.91 -65.84 25.02
CA ILE A 115 76.54 -66.38 25.04
C ILE A 115 75.75 -65.76 26.20
N ALA A 116 76.27 -65.81 27.44
CA ALA A 116 75.58 -65.26 28.60
C ALA A 116 75.30 -63.74 28.48
N ASN A 117 76.24 -62.98 27.90
CA ASN A 117 76.05 -61.54 27.64
C ASN A 117 74.98 -61.30 26.55
N ASN A 118 74.96 -62.13 25.50
CA ASN A 118 73.94 -62.05 24.46
C ASN A 118 72.55 -62.47 24.96
N GLU A 119 72.45 -63.50 25.81
CA GLU A 119 71.22 -63.88 26.51
C GLU A 119 70.69 -62.71 27.37
N GLN A 120 71.56 -62.03 28.12
CA GLN A 120 71.18 -60.84 28.88
C GLN A 120 70.71 -59.69 28.00
N ARG A 121 71.35 -59.47 26.84
CA ARG A 121 70.91 -58.46 25.85
C ARG A 121 69.56 -58.82 25.23
N ILE A 122 69.32 -60.09 24.93
CA ILE A 122 68.03 -60.60 24.44
C ILE A 122 66.93 -60.38 25.48
N SER A 123 67.18 -60.66 26.76
CA SER A 123 66.21 -60.37 27.85
C SER A 123 65.81 -58.90 27.87
N LYS A 124 66.78 -57.98 27.86
CA LYS A 124 66.52 -56.53 27.85
C LYS A 124 65.75 -56.07 26.61
N LEU A 125 66.12 -56.57 25.42
CA LEU A 125 65.40 -56.25 24.19
C LEU A 125 63.96 -56.78 24.22
N ASN A 126 63.71 -57.95 24.81
CA ASN A 126 62.36 -58.48 24.97
C ASN A 126 61.54 -57.64 25.98
N GLU A 127 62.17 -57.14 27.05
CA GLU A 127 61.55 -56.20 28.01
C GLU A 127 61.21 -54.86 27.34
N GLU A 128 62.11 -54.32 26.51
CA GLU A 128 61.87 -53.11 25.71
C GLU A 128 60.75 -53.31 24.68
N ILE A 129 60.71 -54.46 23.98
CA ILE A 129 59.64 -54.81 23.05
C ILE A 129 58.29 -54.87 23.78
N ALA A 130 58.20 -55.57 24.92
CA ALA A 130 56.96 -55.67 25.68
C ALA A 130 56.45 -54.28 26.15
N SER A 131 57.36 -53.39 26.57
CA SER A 131 57.00 -52.02 26.94
C SER A 131 56.50 -51.19 25.75
N LEU A 132 57.08 -51.37 24.56
CA LEU A 132 56.64 -50.69 23.33
C LEU A 132 55.30 -51.24 22.83
N GLU A 133 55.06 -52.54 22.96
CA GLU A 133 53.77 -53.17 22.67
C GLU A 133 52.67 -52.61 23.60
N GLU A 134 52.95 -52.43 24.89
CA GLU A 134 52.02 -51.81 25.84
C GLU A 134 51.74 -50.32 25.50
N GLU A 135 52.77 -49.55 25.14
CA GLU A 135 52.62 -48.15 24.68
C GLU A 135 51.77 -48.05 23.41
N VAL A 136 52.01 -48.91 22.41
CA VAL A 136 51.22 -48.97 21.16
C VAL A 136 49.76 -49.28 21.45
N ASN A 137 49.47 -50.28 22.28
CA ASN A 137 48.10 -50.62 22.69
C ASN A 137 47.40 -49.45 23.41
N GLY A 138 48.13 -48.71 24.25
CA GLY A 138 47.65 -47.48 24.89
C GLY A 138 47.31 -46.37 23.88
N LEU A 139 48.21 -46.13 22.93
CA LEU A 139 48.03 -45.14 21.86
C LEU A 139 46.87 -45.48 20.93
N GLU A 140 46.70 -46.75 20.53
CA GLU A 140 45.55 -47.22 19.74
C GLU A 140 44.23 -46.98 20.48
N THR A 141 44.19 -47.33 21.77
CA THR A 141 43.02 -47.12 22.64
C THR A 141 42.65 -45.64 22.74
N ASP A 142 43.63 -44.74 22.92
CA ASP A 142 43.40 -43.30 22.99
C ASP A 142 43.05 -42.69 21.63
N ASN A 143 43.58 -43.23 20.53
CA ASN A 143 43.20 -42.82 19.18
C ASN A 143 41.74 -43.19 18.91
N LEU A 144 41.29 -44.39 19.30
CA LEU A 144 39.89 -44.81 19.21
C LEU A 144 38.94 -43.91 20.02
N LYS A 145 39.34 -43.52 21.25
CA LYS A 145 38.58 -42.52 22.05
C LYS A 145 38.46 -41.18 21.31
N LYS A 146 39.56 -40.67 20.73
CA LYS A 146 39.57 -39.41 19.96
C LYS A 146 38.69 -39.52 18.70
N GLN A 147 38.74 -40.64 17.98
CA GLN A 147 37.90 -40.92 16.81
C GLN A 147 36.40 -40.86 17.16
N ASN A 148 36.02 -41.44 18.30
CA ASN A 148 34.64 -41.39 18.81
C ASN A 148 34.23 -39.97 19.20
N GLN A 149 35.10 -39.21 19.88
CA GLN A 149 34.85 -37.79 20.22
C GLN A 149 34.70 -36.90 18.98
N ILE A 150 35.50 -37.12 17.93
CA ILE A 150 35.39 -36.44 16.64
C ILE A 150 34.03 -36.74 16.01
N THR A 151 33.60 -38.01 16.02
CA THR A 151 32.32 -38.44 15.46
C THR A 151 31.13 -37.80 16.20
N GLU A 152 31.17 -37.76 17.54
CA GLU A 152 30.15 -37.08 18.35
C GLU A 152 30.09 -35.57 18.04
N LYS A 153 31.25 -34.89 17.94
CA LYS A 153 31.31 -33.47 17.59
C LYS A 153 30.84 -33.19 16.17
N GLN A 154 31.12 -34.07 15.20
CA GLN A 154 30.59 -33.96 13.85
C GLN A 154 29.05 -34.09 13.81
N ARG A 155 28.47 -34.93 14.69
CA ARG A 155 27.01 -35.02 14.86
C ARG A 155 26.45 -33.71 15.45
N GLN A 156 27.04 -33.22 16.54
CA GLN A 156 26.66 -31.94 17.17
C GLN A 156 26.71 -30.78 16.18
N ILE A 157 27.74 -30.70 15.32
CA ILE A 157 27.86 -29.67 14.28
C ILE A 157 26.71 -29.76 13.27
N LYS A 158 26.35 -30.97 12.81
CA LYS A 158 25.23 -31.17 11.87
C LYS A 158 23.88 -30.78 12.48
N ASP A 159 23.66 -31.07 13.75
CA ASP A 159 22.42 -30.72 14.43
C ASP A 159 22.33 -29.19 14.66
N ILE A 160 23.42 -28.55 15.08
CA ILE A 160 23.52 -27.07 15.14
C ILE A 160 23.30 -26.42 13.76
N GLN A 161 23.82 -27.01 12.68
CA GLN A 161 23.60 -26.51 11.31
C GLN A 161 22.11 -26.52 10.93
N ARG A 162 21.40 -27.62 11.22
CA ARG A 162 19.95 -27.74 10.99
C ARG A 162 19.14 -26.73 11.82
N ASP A 163 19.48 -26.58 13.10
CA ASP A 163 18.84 -25.59 13.97
C ASP A 163 19.06 -24.16 13.46
N ASN A 164 20.24 -23.86 12.93
CA ASN A 164 20.57 -22.55 12.39
C ASN A 164 19.83 -22.28 11.06
N GLU A 165 19.68 -23.28 10.19
CA GLU A 165 18.83 -23.20 8.99
C GLU A 165 17.35 -23.00 9.36
N SER A 166 16.84 -23.75 10.34
CA SER A 166 15.48 -23.61 10.87
C SER A 166 15.21 -22.22 11.46
N ASN A 167 16.16 -21.69 12.23
CA ASN A 167 16.08 -20.34 12.78
C ASN A 167 16.17 -19.26 11.69
N LYS A 168 16.98 -19.47 10.64
CA LYS A 168 17.03 -18.56 9.48
C LYS A 168 15.69 -18.51 8.73
N LEU A 169 15.02 -19.65 8.56
CA LEU A 169 13.66 -19.68 7.99
C LEU A 169 12.65 -18.94 8.89
N LYS A 170 12.72 -19.10 10.21
CA LYS A 170 11.88 -18.33 11.15
C LYS A 170 12.14 -16.83 11.07
N ILE A 171 13.40 -16.40 10.96
CA ILE A 171 13.76 -14.97 10.80
C ILE A 171 13.13 -14.42 9.52
N ASN A 172 13.32 -15.09 8.37
CA ASN A 172 12.73 -14.64 7.11
C ASN A 172 11.19 -14.53 7.18
N ASN A 173 10.52 -15.47 7.85
CA ASN A 173 9.07 -15.42 8.04
C ASN A 173 8.64 -14.22 8.91
N LEU A 174 9.34 -13.99 10.03
CA LEU A 174 9.09 -12.83 10.90
C LEU A 174 9.37 -11.50 10.19
N GLU A 175 10.40 -11.42 9.34
CA GLU A 175 10.67 -10.25 8.51
C GLU A 175 9.52 -9.98 7.52
N SER A 176 8.94 -11.03 6.93
CA SER A 176 7.74 -10.91 6.09
C SER A 176 6.53 -10.43 6.88
N GLU A 177 6.25 -11.01 8.07
CA GLU A 177 5.15 -10.57 8.95
C GLU A 177 5.33 -9.11 9.38
N ILE A 178 6.55 -8.67 9.70
CA ILE A 178 6.87 -7.28 10.04
C ILE A 178 6.61 -6.35 8.83
N SER A 179 6.93 -6.79 7.61
CA SER A 179 6.64 -6.04 6.39
C SER A 179 5.13 -5.85 6.17
N ASP A 180 4.35 -6.93 6.30
CA ASP A 180 2.89 -6.90 6.18
C ASP A 180 2.23 -6.02 7.25
N LEU A 181 2.74 -6.07 8.49
CA LEU A 181 2.27 -5.22 9.57
C LEU A 181 2.59 -3.74 9.32
N LYS A 182 3.76 -3.40 8.77
CA LYS A 182 4.09 -2.02 8.36
C LYS A 182 3.13 -1.51 7.29
N LEU A 183 2.82 -2.31 6.27
CA LEU A 183 1.86 -1.94 5.22
C LEU A 183 0.44 -1.74 5.79
N LYS A 184 0.01 -2.60 6.72
CA LYS A 184 -1.28 -2.42 7.43
C LYS A 184 -1.32 -1.13 8.24
N ILE A 185 -0.26 -0.80 8.97
CA ILE A 185 -0.16 0.45 9.74
C ILE A 185 -0.21 1.66 8.82
N GLN A 186 0.53 1.65 7.70
CA GLN A 186 0.52 2.74 6.72
C GLN A 186 -0.88 2.97 6.12
N ASN A 187 -1.60 1.90 5.76
CA ASN A 187 -2.97 1.99 5.26
C ASN A 187 -3.96 2.50 6.34
N GLN A 188 -3.77 2.13 7.60
CA GLN A 188 -4.57 2.65 8.72
C GLN A 188 -4.32 4.15 8.95
N GLU A 189 -3.08 4.62 8.89
CA GLU A 189 -2.76 6.04 9.04
C GLU A 189 -3.33 6.87 7.86
N GLN A 190 -3.27 6.37 6.63
CA GLN A 190 -3.94 7.01 5.49
C GLN A 190 -5.47 7.07 5.66
N THR A 191 -6.06 6.00 6.19
CA THR A 191 -7.51 5.95 6.47
C THR A 191 -7.89 6.98 7.53
N LYS A 192 -7.08 7.11 8.59
CA LYS A 192 -7.25 8.13 9.64
C LYS A 192 -7.16 9.55 9.08
N GLN A 193 -6.16 9.85 8.26
CA GLN A 193 -6.04 11.18 7.61
C GLN A 193 -7.27 11.53 6.75
N ASN A 194 -7.80 10.55 6.01
CA ASN A 194 -9.02 10.75 5.22
C ASN A 194 -10.25 10.98 6.11
N LEU A 195 -10.35 10.30 7.26
CA LEU A 195 -11.42 10.52 8.24
C LEU A 195 -11.31 11.89 8.91
N ASP A 196 -10.11 12.33 9.29
CA ASP A 196 -9.87 13.67 9.87
C ASP A 196 -10.27 14.77 8.88
N GLY A 197 -9.93 14.63 7.59
CA GLY A 197 -10.37 15.56 6.54
C GLY A 197 -11.90 15.58 6.34
N ASN A 198 -12.55 14.43 6.42
CA ASN A 198 -14.02 14.35 6.37
C ASN A 198 -14.67 15.02 7.59
N ILE A 199 -14.09 14.86 8.78
CA ILE A 199 -14.57 15.51 10.02
C ILE A 199 -14.47 17.03 9.88
N GLN A 200 -13.33 17.57 9.43
CA GLN A 200 -13.15 19.01 9.20
C GLN A 200 -14.16 19.57 8.19
N SER A 201 -14.43 18.84 7.10
CA SER A 201 -15.45 19.22 6.12
C SER A 201 -16.87 19.25 6.73
N LEU A 202 -17.22 18.24 7.54
CA LEU A 202 -18.51 18.20 8.24
C LEU A 202 -18.64 19.31 9.30
N GLU A 203 -17.57 19.65 10.01
CA GLU A 203 -17.56 20.78 10.96
C GLU A 203 -17.75 22.13 10.27
N SER A 204 -17.10 22.34 9.11
CA SER A 204 -17.30 23.55 8.31
C SER A 204 -18.73 23.66 7.75
N ASN A 205 -19.28 22.56 7.21
CA ASN A 205 -20.67 22.50 6.75
C ASN A 205 -21.66 22.77 7.90
N LYS A 206 -21.39 22.23 9.10
CA LYS A 206 -22.19 22.48 10.30
C LYS A 206 -22.19 23.97 10.66
N GLN A 207 -21.03 24.64 10.66
CA GLN A 207 -20.93 26.07 10.94
C GLN A 207 -21.74 26.91 9.94
N GLN A 208 -21.65 26.61 8.64
CA GLN A 208 -22.45 27.29 7.62
C GLN A 208 -23.96 27.12 7.87
N ILE A 209 -24.41 25.91 8.18
CA ILE A 209 -25.83 25.64 8.51
C ILE A 209 -26.26 26.39 9.78
N GLU A 210 -25.40 26.48 10.80
CA GLU A 210 -25.67 27.25 12.02
C GLU A 210 -25.79 28.75 11.72
N GLU A 211 -24.95 29.32 10.84
CA GLU A 211 -25.06 30.71 10.37
C GLU A 211 -26.35 30.95 9.56
N GLU A 212 -26.69 30.06 8.62
CA GLU A 212 -27.94 30.12 7.85
C GLU A 212 -29.18 30.09 8.78
N ILE A 213 -29.16 29.26 9.82
CA ILE A 213 -30.22 29.21 10.83
C ILE A 213 -30.34 30.54 11.60
N GLN A 214 -29.23 31.19 11.96
CA GLN A 214 -29.29 32.50 12.63
C GLN A 214 -29.81 33.60 11.71
N ASN A 215 -29.41 33.60 10.44
CA ASN A 215 -29.91 34.54 9.42
C ASN A 215 -31.42 34.36 9.18
N LEU A 216 -31.91 33.12 9.12
CA LEU A 216 -33.34 32.81 9.03
C LEU A 216 -34.10 33.28 10.28
N LYS A 217 -33.57 33.04 11.49
CA LYS A 217 -34.17 33.56 12.74
C LYS A 217 -34.28 35.08 12.75
N SER A 218 -33.23 35.79 12.35
CA SER A 218 -33.25 37.27 12.23
C SER A 218 -34.31 37.75 11.24
N THR A 219 -34.45 37.05 10.11
CA THR A 219 -35.45 37.35 9.09
C THR A 219 -36.88 37.10 9.58
N ILE A 220 -37.11 36.00 10.31
CA ILE A 220 -38.40 35.70 10.93
C ILE A 220 -38.81 36.79 11.93
N GLU A 221 -37.89 37.25 12.79
CA GLU A 221 -38.23 38.29 13.78
C GLU A 221 -38.48 39.66 13.11
N LYS A 222 -37.74 40.01 12.03
CA LYS A 222 -38.04 41.18 11.20
C LYS A 222 -39.45 41.09 10.59
N ASN A 223 -39.77 39.96 9.94
CA ASN A 223 -41.08 39.75 9.32
C ASN A 223 -42.22 39.81 10.35
N LYS A 224 -42.02 39.24 11.53
CA LYS A 224 -42.98 39.26 12.65
C LYS A 224 -43.22 40.69 13.17
N ASN A 225 -42.19 41.52 13.24
CA ASN A 225 -42.37 42.94 13.56
C ASN A 225 -43.10 43.68 12.42
N THR A 226 -42.75 43.44 11.16
CA THR A 226 -43.47 44.00 10.00
C THR A 226 -44.95 43.60 9.97
N ILE A 227 -45.28 42.35 10.33
CA ILE A 227 -46.67 41.89 10.47
C ILE A 227 -47.39 42.69 11.56
N ARG A 228 -46.80 42.85 12.75
CA ARG A 228 -47.39 43.68 13.82
C ARG A 228 -47.62 45.13 13.39
N ASP A 229 -46.66 45.74 12.70
CA ASP A 229 -46.77 47.11 12.19
C ASP A 229 -47.86 47.24 11.10
N LEU A 230 -48.19 46.15 10.40
CA LEU A 230 -49.28 46.09 9.42
C LEU A 230 -50.63 45.86 10.11
N GLU A 231 -50.70 44.96 11.10
CA GLU A 231 -51.89 44.74 11.94
C GLU A 231 -52.34 46.04 12.65
N GLU A 232 -51.41 46.82 13.19
CA GLU A 232 -51.71 48.12 13.80
C GLU A 232 -52.23 49.15 12.78
N LYS A 233 -51.67 49.17 11.56
CA LYS A 233 -52.17 50.04 10.47
C LYS A 233 -53.54 49.63 9.97
N ASP A 234 -53.80 48.34 9.86
CA ASP A 234 -55.09 47.79 9.44
C ASP A 234 -56.19 48.19 10.43
N TYR A 235 -55.92 48.01 11.73
CA TYR A 235 -56.81 48.47 12.81
C TYR A 235 -57.08 49.99 12.78
N VAL A 236 -56.06 50.81 12.52
CA VAL A 236 -56.23 52.27 12.37
C VAL A 236 -57.06 52.62 11.11
N LEU A 237 -56.88 51.90 10.01
CA LEU A 237 -57.68 52.09 8.79
C LEU A 237 -59.13 51.66 8.99
N GLU A 238 -59.39 50.59 9.74
CA GLU A 238 -60.74 50.12 10.06
C GLU A 238 -61.49 51.15 10.92
N LEU A 239 -60.85 51.73 11.95
CA LEU A 239 -61.42 52.84 12.72
C LEU A 239 -61.69 54.10 11.85
N GLN A 240 -60.81 54.42 10.90
CA GLN A 240 -61.04 55.53 9.96
C GLN A 240 -62.21 55.23 9.02
N TYR A 241 -62.39 53.98 8.60
CA TYR A 241 -63.51 53.55 7.78
C TYR A 241 -64.82 53.67 8.56
N GLU A 242 -64.89 53.19 9.81
CA GLU A 242 -66.06 53.37 10.69
C GLU A 242 -66.43 54.85 10.89
N GLU A 243 -65.44 55.73 11.11
CA GLU A 243 -65.69 57.17 11.26
C GLU A 243 -66.26 57.80 9.97
N LEU A 244 -65.76 57.38 8.80
CA LEU A 244 -66.29 57.81 7.49
C LEU A 244 -67.69 57.26 7.22
N ASP A 245 -67.98 56.02 7.63
CA ASP A 245 -69.31 55.40 7.50
C ASP A 245 -70.35 56.15 8.36
N ALA A 246 -69.99 56.48 9.60
CA ALA A 246 -70.81 57.31 10.48
C ALA A 246 -71.03 58.73 9.91
N LYS A 247 -69.98 59.37 9.37
CA LYS A 247 -70.11 60.68 8.68
C LYS A 247 -71.04 60.61 7.47
N ARG A 248 -70.93 59.55 6.66
CA ARG A 248 -71.82 59.29 5.52
C ARG A 248 -73.28 59.18 5.97
N ASP A 249 -73.56 58.50 7.08
CA ASP A 249 -74.92 58.31 7.58
C ASP A 249 -75.53 59.58 8.18
N VAL A 250 -74.72 60.41 8.84
CA VAL A 250 -75.10 61.77 9.24
C VAL A 250 -75.44 62.62 8.01
N LEU A 251 -74.58 62.63 6.99
CA LEU A 251 -74.81 63.38 5.75
C LEU A 251 -76.06 62.89 5.00
N ASN A 252 -76.28 61.57 4.90
CA ASN A 252 -77.49 60.98 4.33
C ASN A 252 -78.75 61.41 5.09
N THR A 253 -78.67 61.53 6.42
CA THR A 253 -79.76 62.01 7.28
C THR A 253 -80.03 63.50 7.06
N GLN A 254 -78.99 64.31 6.92
CA GLN A 254 -79.11 65.73 6.55
C GLN A 254 -79.72 65.91 5.14
N ILE A 255 -79.31 65.12 4.16
CA ILE A 255 -79.89 65.12 2.79
C ILE A 255 -81.38 64.79 2.84
N LYS A 256 -81.80 63.79 3.62
CA LYS A 256 -83.23 63.48 3.85
C LYS A 256 -83.96 64.68 4.45
N ALA A 257 -83.40 65.31 5.49
CA ALA A 257 -84.00 66.48 6.15
C ALA A 257 -84.13 67.69 5.21
N TYR A 258 -83.09 67.99 4.43
CA TYR A 258 -83.15 69.04 3.40
C TYR A 258 -84.18 68.72 2.32
N LYS A 259 -84.30 67.46 1.87
CA LYS A 259 -85.33 67.04 0.91
C LYS A 259 -86.75 67.24 1.45
N TYR A 260 -87.00 66.96 2.74
CA TYR A 260 -88.28 67.29 3.39
C TYR A 260 -88.52 68.81 3.46
N SER A 261 -87.48 69.59 3.78
CA SER A 261 -87.57 71.06 3.82
C SER A 261 -87.89 71.67 2.44
N ILE A 262 -87.22 71.19 1.38
CA ILE A 262 -87.47 71.59 0.00
C ILE A 262 -88.92 71.28 -0.39
N ASN A 263 -89.40 70.06 -0.17
CA ASN A 263 -90.79 69.68 -0.47
C ASN A 263 -91.81 70.56 0.28
N ASN A 264 -91.56 70.88 1.56
CA ASN A 264 -92.39 71.83 2.32
C ASN A 264 -92.36 73.26 1.75
N LEU A 265 -91.22 73.71 1.20
CA LEU A 265 -91.11 75.00 0.51
C LEU A 265 -91.82 74.98 -0.85
N GLU A 266 -91.73 73.89 -1.62
CA GLU A 266 -92.44 73.68 -2.88
C GLU A 266 -93.96 73.70 -2.67
N LEU A 267 -94.47 73.03 -1.63
CA LEU A 267 -95.89 73.07 -1.24
C LEU A 267 -96.35 74.49 -0.85
N LYS A 268 -95.52 75.25 -0.11
CA LYS A 268 -95.79 76.66 0.20
C LYS A 268 -95.77 77.55 -1.04
N LEU A 269 -94.81 77.35 -1.94
CA LEU A 269 -94.71 78.06 -3.21
C LEU A 269 -95.98 77.83 -4.05
N GLU A 270 -96.43 76.58 -4.15
CA GLU A 270 -97.62 76.23 -4.93
C GLU A 270 -98.91 76.75 -4.29
N LYS A 271 -99.00 76.81 -2.95
CA LYS A 271 -100.07 77.53 -2.25
C LYS A 271 -100.06 79.02 -2.63
N ASN A 272 -98.91 79.68 -2.52
CA ASN A 272 -98.78 81.10 -2.82
C ASN A 272 -99.11 81.41 -4.30
N LYS A 273 -98.72 80.54 -5.25
CA LYS A 273 -99.14 80.68 -6.67
C LYS A 273 -100.66 80.63 -6.84
N LYS A 274 -101.36 79.73 -6.13
CA LYS A 274 -102.83 79.67 -6.16
C LYS A 274 -103.47 80.92 -5.57
N GLU A 275 -102.88 81.45 -4.50
CA GLU A 275 -103.33 82.68 -3.84
C GLU A 275 -103.11 83.92 -4.72
N ILE A 276 -101.95 84.00 -5.41
CA ILE A 276 -101.68 85.01 -6.44
C ILE A 276 -102.71 84.91 -7.58
N LYS A 277 -102.96 83.72 -8.15
CA LYS A 277 -103.98 83.55 -9.20
C LYS A 277 -105.38 83.98 -8.75
N SER A 278 -105.74 83.70 -7.50
CA SER A 278 -107.01 84.18 -6.91
C SER A 278 -107.05 85.72 -6.87
N LYS A 279 -105.96 86.35 -6.42
CA LYS A 279 -105.83 87.82 -6.39
C LYS A 279 -105.79 88.43 -7.79
N GLU A 280 -105.19 87.79 -8.78
CA GLU A 280 -105.26 88.20 -10.19
C GLU A 280 -106.70 88.16 -10.70
N THR A 281 -107.49 87.11 -10.39
CA THR A 281 -108.92 87.07 -10.76
C THR A 281 -109.75 88.14 -10.05
N GLU A 282 -109.44 88.45 -8.78
CA GLU A 282 -110.09 89.53 -8.02
C GLU A 282 -109.74 90.92 -8.60
N ILE A 283 -108.48 91.15 -8.95
CA ILE A 283 -108.01 92.37 -9.62
C ILE A 283 -108.67 92.53 -11.00
N ASN A 284 -108.81 91.44 -11.77
CA ASN A 284 -109.51 91.48 -13.06
C ASN A 284 -110.99 91.85 -12.88
N GLY A 285 -111.68 91.26 -11.90
CA GLY A 285 -113.06 91.63 -11.55
C GLY A 285 -113.20 93.09 -11.13
N LEU A 286 -112.30 93.60 -10.27
CA LEU A 286 -112.25 95.00 -9.87
C LEU A 286 -111.93 95.94 -11.05
N THR A 287 -111.11 95.50 -12.00
CA THR A 287 -110.81 96.24 -13.24
C THR A 287 -112.03 96.32 -14.15
N GLU A 288 -112.83 95.25 -14.23
CA GLU A 288 -114.08 95.21 -14.99
C GLU A 288 -115.15 96.10 -14.35
N VAL A 289 -115.31 96.06 -13.02
CA VAL A 289 -116.16 97.01 -12.27
C VAL A 289 -115.69 98.46 -12.47
N THR A 290 -114.39 98.70 -12.55
CA THR A 290 -113.83 100.04 -12.81
C THR A 290 -114.13 100.50 -14.25
N LYS A 291 -114.13 99.60 -15.24
CA LYS A 291 -114.61 99.90 -16.60
C LYS A 291 -116.11 100.19 -16.64
N GLU A 292 -116.95 99.47 -15.89
CA GLU A 292 -118.37 99.79 -15.78
C GLU A 292 -118.60 101.16 -15.13
N LEU A 293 -117.83 101.50 -14.10
CA LEU A 293 -117.89 102.80 -13.44
C LEU A 293 -117.41 103.93 -14.35
N ASP A 294 -116.32 103.75 -15.11
CA ASP A 294 -115.86 104.70 -16.13
C ASP A 294 -116.88 104.84 -17.27
N GLY A 295 -117.55 103.75 -17.66
CA GLY A 295 -118.69 103.77 -18.58
C GLY A 295 -119.86 104.60 -18.03
N LYS A 296 -120.24 104.41 -16.76
CA LYS A 296 -121.25 105.23 -16.07
C LYS A 296 -120.82 106.69 -15.94
N VAL A 297 -119.54 106.98 -15.69
CA VAL A 297 -119.02 108.36 -15.65
C VAL A 297 -119.11 108.99 -17.04
N LYS A 298 -118.79 108.27 -18.13
CA LYS A 298 -119.01 108.75 -19.50
C LYS A 298 -120.49 109.00 -19.83
N GLU A 299 -121.38 108.10 -19.42
CA GLU A 299 -122.83 108.24 -19.62
C GLU A 299 -123.41 109.40 -18.79
N LEU A 300 -122.95 109.58 -17.55
CA LEU A 300 -123.28 110.73 -16.72
C LEU A 300 -122.72 112.03 -17.30
N ASN A 301 -121.50 112.03 -17.84
CA ASN A 301 -120.93 113.18 -18.53
C ASN A 301 -121.71 113.50 -19.81
N GLN A 302 -122.18 112.51 -20.59
CA GLN A 302 -123.10 112.75 -21.70
C GLN A 302 -124.45 113.31 -21.23
N LYS A 303 -124.99 112.83 -20.09
CA LYS A 303 -126.19 113.43 -19.48
C LYS A 303 -125.96 114.87 -19.02
N ILE A 304 -124.79 115.16 -18.44
CA ILE A 304 -124.36 116.52 -18.09
C ILE A 304 -124.28 117.36 -19.36
N SER A 305 -123.58 116.95 -20.42
CA SER A 305 -123.51 117.69 -21.68
C SER A 305 -124.87 117.85 -22.39
N SER A 306 -125.79 116.90 -22.24
CA SER A 306 -127.18 117.06 -22.72
C SER A 306 -127.96 118.05 -21.86
N SER A 307 -127.69 118.10 -20.55
CA SER A 307 -128.27 119.08 -19.63
C SER A 307 -127.67 120.47 -19.83
N GLU A 308 -126.37 120.58 -20.11
CA GLU A 308 -125.68 121.80 -20.53
C GLU A 308 -126.21 122.29 -21.88
N SER A 309 -126.50 121.38 -22.82
CA SER A 309 -127.17 121.73 -24.10
C SER A 309 -128.60 122.22 -23.85
N THR A 310 -129.34 121.59 -22.94
CA THR A 310 -130.69 122.02 -22.55
C THR A 310 -130.67 123.36 -21.80
N ILE A 311 -129.65 123.60 -20.97
CA ILE A 311 -129.38 124.88 -20.32
C ILE A 311 -129.02 125.93 -21.37
N GLN A 312 -128.15 125.63 -22.34
CA GLN A 312 -127.86 126.51 -23.48
C GLN A 312 -129.09 126.80 -24.35
N GLU A 313 -130.03 125.85 -24.48
CA GLU A 313 -131.28 126.07 -25.22
C GLU A 313 -132.28 126.93 -24.43
N LEU A 314 -132.38 126.74 -23.10
CA LEU A 314 -133.15 127.59 -22.20
C LEU A 314 -132.54 128.99 -22.05
N GLU A 315 -131.21 129.09 -21.98
CA GLU A 315 -130.46 130.34 -22.03
C GLU A 315 -130.64 131.01 -23.39
N SER A 316 -130.54 130.29 -24.51
CA SER A 316 -130.84 130.85 -25.85
C SER A 316 -132.26 131.39 -25.94
N ARG A 317 -133.24 130.72 -25.33
CA ARG A 317 -134.65 131.13 -25.31
C ARG A 317 -134.91 132.31 -24.37
N LYS A 318 -134.17 132.41 -23.27
CA LYS A 318 -134.11 133.59 -22.39
C LYS A 318 -133.45 134.76 -23.12
N THR A 319 -132.28 134.55 -23.71
CA THR A 319 -131.51 135.54 -24.48
C THR A 319 -132.27 136.01 -25.72
N GLN A 320 -133.09 135.15 -26.37
CA GLN A 320 -133.96 135.58 -27.47
C GLN A 320 -135.03 136.58 -27.01
N LYS A 321 -135.56 136.46 -25.78
CA LYS A 321 -136.51 137.43 -25.20
C LYS A 321 -135.84 138.64 -24.57
N GLU A 322 -134.66 138.48 -23.97
CA GLU A 322 -133.87 139.59 -23.43
C GLU A 322 -133.22 140.44 -24.55
N ASN A 323 -132.92 139.85 -25.72
CA ASN A 323 -132.43 140.59 -26.90
C ASN A 323 -133.54 141.29 -27.67
N GLU A 324 -134.77 140.79 -27.74
CA GLU A 324 -135.91 141.60 -28.23
C GLU A 324 -136.08 142.89 -27.40
N LEU A 325 -135.73 142.86 -26.11
CA LEU A 325 -135.82 144.02 -25.22
C LEU A 325 -134.57 144.92 -25.30
N ARG A 326 -133.36 144.35 -25.28
CA ARG A 326 -132.09 145.11 -25.30
C ARG A 326 -131.68 145.63 -26.68
N ASP A 327 -132.04 144.96 -27.77
CA ASP A 327 -131.75 145.46 -29.12
C ASP A 327 -132.75 146.56 -29.56
N LEU A 328 -133.86 146.73 -28.82
CA LEU A 328 -134.67 147.95 -28.79
C LEU A 328 -134.03 149.03 -27.92
N GLU A 329 -133.54 148.71 -26.72
CA GLU A 329 -132.94 149.67 -25.76
C GLU A 329 -131.49 150.07 -26.11
N ARG A 330 -131.14 150.14 -27.41
CA ARG A 330 -129.80 150.41 -28.00
C ARG A 330 -128.97 149.10 -27.97
N LYS A 331 -128.71 148.45 -29.12
CA LYS A 331 -127.62 148.76 -30.09
C LYS A 331 -126.31 149.28 -29.47
N ILE A 332 -126.01 148.92 -28.21
CA ILE A 332 -124.86 149.41 -27.45
C ILE A 332 -123.61 148.59 -27.74
N GLU A 333 -122.71 149.19 -28.52
CA GLU A 333 -121.27 149.25 -28.25
C GLU A 333 -120.61 148.10 -27.45
N GLU A 334 -120.09 147.13 -28.19
CA GLU A 334 -118.68 146.67 -28.16
C GLU A 334 -117.95 146.19 -26.86
N LYS A 335 -117.22 145.05 -27.01
CA LYS A 335 -115.91 144.62 -26.40
C LYS A 335 -115.79 143.68 -25.14
N LYS A 336 -115.36 142.43 -25.39
CA LYS A 336 -113.98 141.81 -25.20
C LYS A 336 -113.36 141.44 -23.79
N PHE A 337 -112.63 140.28 -23.72
CA PHE A 337 -111.48 139.84 -22.82
C PHE A 337 -111.75 139.26 -21.37
N VAL A 338 -110.90 138.48 -20.61
CA VAL A 338 -109.70 137.53 -20.80
C VAL A 338 -109.14 136.93 -19.43
N LEU A 339 -108.18 135.94 -19.34
CA LEU A 339 -107.35 135.62 -18.10
C LEU A 339 -106.59 134.22 -17.93
N THR A 340 -106.13 133.85 -16.70
CA THR A 340 -104.90 133.04 -16.31
C THR A 340 -105.04 131.96 -15.16
N LYS A 341 -104.05 131.13 -14.67
CA LYS A 341 -102.87 130.35 -15.23
C LYS A 341 -101.80 129.79 -14.18
N ASP A 342 -102.13 129.07 -13.07
CA ASP A 342 -101.20 128.91 -11.90
C ASP A 342 -100.61 127.52 -11.44
N ASN A 343 -100.93 126.35 -12.01
CA ASN A 343 -100.66 125.05 -11.33
C ASN A 343 -99.28 124.35 -11.49
N LEU A 344 -98.24 124.99 -12.05
CA LEU A 344 -97.00 124.29 -12.48
C LEU A 344 -95.84 124.20 -11.45
N GLU A 345 -95.94 124.83 -10.28
CA GLU A 345 -94.77 124.99 -9.36
C GLU A 345 -94.52 123.84 -8.37
N LYS A 346 -95.39 122.82 -8.30
CA LYS A 346 -95.36 121.81 -7.22
C LYS A 346 -94.50 120.58 -7.50
N GLU A 347 -94.10 120.35 -8.76
CA GLU A 347 -93.54 119.07 -9.24
C GLU A 347 -92.01 118.98 -9.14
N ILE A 348 -91.31 120.09 -8.86
CA ILE A 348 -89.84 120.18 -8.90
C ILE A 348 -89.18 119.69 -7.60
N GLN A 349 -89.87 119.77 -6.45
CA GLN A 349 -89.28 119.51 -5.13
C GLN A 349 -88.99 118.01 -4.86
N GLU A 350 -89.78 117.09 -5.42
CA GLU A 350 -89.70 115.65 -5.08
C GLU A 350 -88.50 114.92 -5.70
N LYS A 351 -87.93 115.45 -6.80
CA LYS A 351 -86.82 114.79 -7.52
C LYS A 351 -85.45 114.92 -6.84
N GLN A 352 -85.27 115.86 -5.91
CA GLN A 352 -83.95 116.13 -5.32
C GLN A 352 -83.56 115.11 -4.22
N ASN A 353 -84.52 114.46 -3.55
CA ASN A 353 -84.23 113.52 -2.46
C ASN A 353 -83.70 112.15 -2.93
N GLN A 354 -83.92 111.76 -4.20
CA GLN A 354 -83.48 110.46 -4.73
C GLN A 354 -81.97 110.41 -5.03
N ILE A 355 -81.28 111.56 -5.11
CA ILE A 355 -79.87 111.66 -5.52
C ILE A 355 -78.89 111.39 -4.37
N VAL A 356 -79.32 111.57 -3.11
CA VAL A 356 -78.44 111.42 -1.92
C VAL A 356 -78.14 109.95 -1.61
N GLN A 357 -79.13 109.07 -1.72
CA GLN A 357 -78.98 107.64 -1.38
C GLN A 357 -77.96 106.92 -2.26
N LEU A 358 -77.96 107.20 -3.57
CA LEU A 358 -77.08 106.55 -4.55
C LEU A 358 -75.58 106.84 -4.36
N LYS A 359 -75.21 107.92 -3.64
CA LYS A 359 -73.80 108.21 -3.31
C LYS A 359 -73.24 107.36 -2.17
N GLN A 360 -74.11 106.71 -1.39
CA GLN A 360 -73.71 105.97 -0.20
C GLN A 360 -73.31 104.52 -0.55
N ASP A 361 -74.02 103.90 -1.49
CA ASP A 361 -73.78 102.51 -1.92
C ASP A 361 -72.45 102.34 -2.67
N TYR A 362 -72.07 103.31 -3.51
CA TYR A 362 -70.81 103.34 -4.27
C TYR A 362 -69.57 103.20 -3.37
N LYS A 363 -69.64 103.70 -2.13
CA LYS A 363 -68.51 103.71 -1.18
C LYS A 363 -68.27 102.34 -0.52
N SER A 364 -69.25 101.43 -0.55
CA SER A 364 -69.13 100.08 0.04
C SER A 364 -68.52 99.03 -0.91
N LEU A 365 -68.62 99.26 -2.23
CA LEU A 365 -68.09 98.35 -3.25
C LEU A 365 -66.58 98.43 -3.42
N ILE A 366 -65.98 99.62 -3.27
CA ILE A 366 -64.52 99.82 -3.42
C ILE A 366 -63.73 99.00 -2.38
N ALA A 367 -64.21 98.92 -1.14
CA ALA A 367 -63.53 98.18 -0.06
C ALA A 367 -63.46 96.65 -0.29
N LYS A 368 -64.39 96.07 -1.06
CA LYS A 368 -64.39 94.64 -1.39
C LYS A 368 -63.51 94.29 -2.60
N GLN A 369 -63.01 95.28 -3.33
CA GLN A 369 -62.16 95.06 -4.51
C GLN A 369 -60.68 94.88 -4.11
N GLU A 370 -60.18 95.65 -3.13
CA GLU A 370 -58.79 95.51 -2.62
C GLU A 370 -58.55 94.17 -1.88
N GLU A 371 -59.59 93.57 -1.31
CA GLU A 371 -59.49 92.28 -0.61
C GLU A 371 -59.34 91.10 -1.60
N ALA A 372 -60.00 91.19 -2.76
CA ALA A 372 -59.88 90.20 -3.84
C ALA A 372 -58.53 90.26 -4.56
N ASP A 373 -58.01 91.46 -4.85
CA ASP A 373 -56.73 91.65 -5.56
C ASP A 373 -55.51 91.15 -4.75
N ASN A 374 -55.61 91.07 -3.42
CA ASN A 374 -54.56 90.51 -2.57
C ASN A 374 -54.56 88.97 -2.54
N LEU A 375 -55.73 88.32 -2.54
CA LEU A 375 -55.82 86.86 -2.62
C LEU A 375 -55.25 86.33 -3.96
N ILE A 376 -55.51 87.02 -5.07
CA ILE A 376 -55.03 86.63 -6.39
C ILE A 376 -53.50 86.58 -6.44
N LYS A 377 -52.81 87.61 -5.90
CA LYS A 377 -51.34 87.65 -5.84
C LYS A 377 -50.74 86.53 -4.99
N GLN A 378 -51.44 86.09 -3.94
CA GLN A 378 -50.97 85.01 -3.07
C GLN A 378 -51.01 83.65 -3.79
N TYR A 379 -52.12 83.33 -4.48
CA TYR A 379 -52.24 82.09 -5.25
C TYR A 379 -51.34 82.04 -6.49
N GLU A 380 -51.03 83.18 -7.12
CA GLU A 380 -50.05 83.23 -8.22
C GLU A 380 -48.61 82.92 -7.76
N ALA A 381 -48.26 83.27 -6.52
CA ALA A 381 -46.96 82.93 -5.93
C ALA A 381 -46.84 81.42 -5.63
N GLU A 382 -47.84 80.81 -4.99
CA GLU A 382 -47.85 79.37 -4.69
C GLU A 382 -47.80 78.52 -5.97
N LYS A 383 -48.57 78.89 -6.99
CA LYS A 383 -48.55 78.24 -8.31
C LYS A 383 -47.16 78.20 -8.94
N LYS A 384 -46.34 79.25 -8.72
CA LYS A 384 -44.99 79.37 -9.28
C LYS A 384 -43.96 78.49 -8.57
N GLU A 385 -44.14 78.21 -7.29
CA GLU A 385 -43.24 77.33 -6.52
C GLU A 385 -43.59 75.85 -6.71
N ILE A 386 -44.88 75.51 -6.77
CA ILE A 386 -45.36 74.16 -7.15
C ILE A 386 -44.83 73.75 -8.53
N GLY A 387 -44.78 74.70 -9.48
CA GLY A 387 -44.20 74.47 -10.81
C GLY A 387 -42.71 74.09 -10.81
N LYS A 388 -41.91 74.60 -9.86
CA LYS A 388 -40.49 74.23 -9.73
C LYS A 388 -40.29 72.85 -9.10
N GLU A 389 -41.07 72.52 -8.08
CA GLU A 389 -41.09 71.19 -7.46
C GLU A 389 -41.48 70.11 -8.48
N LEU A 390 -42.51 70.38 -9.29
CA LEU A 390 -42.95 69.46 -10.35
C LEU A 390 -41.87 69.26 -11.42
N ALA A 391 -41.20 70.33 -11.86
CA ALA A 391 -40.12 70.25 -12.85
C ALA A 391 -38.93 69.41 -12.35
N LYS A 392 -38.54 69.54 -11.07
CA LYS A 392 -37.49 68.71 -10.47
C LYS A 392 -37.87 67.22 -10.45
N LYS A 393 -39.12 66.90 -10.08
CA LYS A 393 -39.61 65.50 -10.06
C LYS A 393 -39.69 64.88 -11.45
N ILE A 394 -40.02 65.65 -12.49
CA ILE A 394 -40.05 65.17 -13.88
C ILE A 394 -38.65 64.77 -14.36
N VAL A 395 -37.63 65.59 -14.09
CA VAL A 395 -36.24 65.26 -14.44
C VAL A 395 -35.77 64.00 -13.69
N LEU A 396 -36.08 63.89 -12.39
CA LEU A 396 -35.74 62.71 -11.59
C LEU A 396 -36.44 61.43 -12.08
N LEU A 397 -37.69 61.54 -12.58
CA LEU A 397 -38.40 60.42 -13.20
C LEU A 397 -37.68 59.95 -14.47
N SER A 398 -37.29 60.87 -15.35
CA SER A 398 -36.60 60.54 -16.60
C SER A 398 -35.24 59.86 -16.38
N GLU A 399 -34.51 60.24 -15.33
CA GLU A 399 -33.27 59.56 -14.94
C GLU A 399 -33.52 58.15 -14.37
N LEU A 400 -34.59 57.97 -13.57
CA LEU A 400 -34.98 56.66 -13.04
C LEU A 400 -35.49 55.71 -14.14
N GLU A 401 -36.28 56.19 -15.10
CA GLU A 401 -36.75 55.41 -16.24
C GLU A 401 -35.59 54.92 -17.12
N ASN A 402 -34.59 55.77 -17.36
CA ASN A 402 -33.41 55.43 -18.17
C ASN A 402 -32.49 54.42 -17.44
N ASN A 403 -32.36 54.54 -16.11
CA ASN A 403 -31.65 53.56 -15.28
C ASN A 403 -32.39 52.20 -15.20
N LEU A 404 -33.72 52.22 -15.23
CA LEU A 404 -34.56 51.01 -15.27
C LEU A 404 -34.40 50.27 -16.61
N ASP A 405 -34.49 50.98 -17.75
CA ASP A 405 -34.32 50.39 -19.08
C ASP A 405 -32.90 49.82 -19.29
N ASN A 406 -31.87 50.46 -18.75
CA ASN A 406 -30.51 49.89 -18.73
C ASN A 406 -30.41 48.64 -17.85
N SER A 407 -31.03 48.63 -16.66
CA SER A 407 -31.07 47.46 -15.77
C SER A 407 -31.83 46.28 -16.40
N GLU A 408 -32.90 46.54 -17.15
CA GLU A 408 -33.63 45.48 -17.88
C GLU A 408 -32.83 44.91 -19.05
N LYS A 409 -32.06 45.74 -19.77
CA LYS A 409 -31.12 45.27 -20.81
C LYS A 409 -30.01 44.40 -20.22
N GLU A 410 -29.41 44.78 -19.10
CA GLU A 410 -28.42 43.94 -18.42
C GLU A 410 -29.03 42.63 -17.90
N LYS A 411 -30.21 42.68 -17.28
CA LYS A 411 -30.95 41.48 -16.85
C LYS A 411 -31.21 40.54 -18.02
N LYS A 412 -31.57 41.06 -19.20
CA LYS A 412 -31.78 40.26 -20.43
C LYS A 412 -30.47 39.66 -20.96
N LYS A 413 -29.37 40.41 -20.98
CA LYS A 413 -28.03 39.88 -21.31
C LYS A 413 -27.60 38.76 -20.36
N LEU A 414 -27.80 38.94 -19.05
CA LEU A 414 -27.44 37.96 -18.03
C LEU A 414 -28.29 36.68 -18.16
N ASN A 415 -29.60 36.81 -18.43
CA ASN A 415 -30.48 35.66 -18.61
C ASN A 415 -30.10 34.83 -19.85
N ASN A 416 -29.66 35.48 -20.94
CA ASN A 416 -29.13 34.79 -22.12
C ASN A 416 -27.83 34.04 -21.80
N LYS A 417 -26.87 34.65 -21.07
CA LYS A 417 -25.65 33.97 -20.60
C LYS A 417 -25.98 32.77 -19.69
N ILE A 418 -26.99 32.88 -18.82
CA ILE A 418 -27.46 31.78 -17.96
C ILE A 418 -28.05 30.63 -18.78
N ASN A 419 -28.79 30.90 -19.85
CA ASN A 419 -29.37 29.86 -20.70
C ASN A 419 -28.30 29.13 -21.52
N ASP A 420 -27.34 29.84 -22.10
CA ASP A 420 -26.19 29.25 -22.82
C ASP A 420 -25.35 28.33 -21.90
N LEU A 421 -25.13 28.74 -20.64
CA LEU A 421 -24.49 27.88 -19.64
C LEU A 421 -25.33 26.66 -19.24
N LYS A 422 -26.65 26.77 -19.16
CA LYS A 422 -27.55 25.62 -18.90
C LYS A 422 -27.53 24.62 -20.05
N GLU A 423 -27.50 25.09 -21.29
CA GLU A 423 -27.45 24.24 -22.48
C GLU A 423 -26.10 23.51 -22.57
N LYS A 424 -24.99 24.22 -22.37
CA LYS A 424 -23.64 23.62 -22.23
C LYS A 424 -23.58 22.60 -21.10
N LYS A 425 -24.16 22.89 -19.93
CA LYS A 425 -24.26 21.93 -18.82
C LYS A 425 -25.03 20.67 -19.22
N ASN A 426 -26.18 20.80 -19.89
CA ASN A 426 -26.97 19.64 -20.31
C ASN A 426 -26.22 18.76 -21.32
N ILE A 427 -25.49 19.36 -22.26
CA ILE A 427 -24.64 18.64 -23.22
C ILE A 427 -23.54 17.84 -22.48
N LEU A 428 -22.83 18.46 -21.54
CA LEU A 428 -21.83 17.76 -20.71
C LEU A 428 -22.42 16.60 -19.89
N VAL A 429 -23.64 16.76 -19.34
CA VAL A 429 -24.31 15.69 -18.59
C VAL A 429 -24.62 14.50 -19.51
N GLN A 430 -25.11 14.75 -20.73
CA GLN A 430 -25.39 13.68 -21.71
C GLN A 430 -24.11 12.98 -22.17
N GLU A 431 -23.02 13.72 -22.39
CA GLU A 431 -21.73 13.14 -22.78
C GLU A 431 -21.08 12.34 -21.65
N ALA A 432 -21.20 12.79 -20.39
CA ALA A 432 -20.76 12.03 -19.22
C ALA A 432 -21.55 10.73 -19.03
N ILE A 433 -22.86 10.73 -19.31
CA ILE A 433 -23.70 9.52 -19.32
C ILE A 433 -23.24 8.57 -20.44
N ALA A 434 -23.03 9.05 -21.66
CA ALA A 434 -22.57 8.21 -22.77
C ALA A 434 -21.19 7.56 -22.52
N ILE A 435 -20.27 8.29 -21.88
CA ILE A 435 -18.97 7.74 -21.44
C ILE A 435 -19.18 6.68 -20.35
N TYR A 436 -20.03 6.95 -19.36
CA TYR A 436 -20.37 6.00 -18.30
C TYR A 436 -20.97 4.71 -18.86
N ASP A 437 -21.96 4.80 -19.75
CA ASP A 437 -22.62 3.65 -20.36
C ASP A 437 -21.65 2.83 -21.22
N THR A 438 -20.75 3.48 -21.97
CA THR A 438 -19.71 2.80 -22.76
C THR A 438 -18.74 2.03 -21.85
N ILE A 439 -18.29 2.64 -20.75
CA ILE A 439 -17.43 1.99 -19.76
C ILE A 439 -18.18 0.85 -19.05
N TYR A 440 -19.47 1.04 -18.75
CA TYR A 440 -20.33 0.05 -18.10
C TYR A 440 -20.56 -1.18 -18.99
N GLU A 441 -20.82 -1.00 -20.28
CA GLU A 441 -20.95 -2.11 -21.23
C GLU A 441 -19.65 -2.90 -21.39
N ILE A 442 -18.51 -2.23 -21.57
CA ILE A 442 -17.23 -2.93 -21.75
C ILE A 442 -16.80 -3.63 -20.45
N ARG A 443 -16.99 -3.00 -19.29
CA ARG A 443 -16.76 -3.64 -17.98
C ARG A 443 -17.65 -4.86 -17.76
N ASN A 444 -18.92 -4.82 -18.19
CA ASN A 444 -19.86 -5.93 -18.06
C ASN A 444 -19.70 -7.02 -19.13
N LYS A 445 -18.92 -6.79 -20.20
CA LYS A 445 -18.42 -7.85 -21.09
C LYS A 445 -17.39 -8.79 -20.42
N LYS A 446 -16.95 -8.48 -19.20
CA LYS A 446 -16.33 -9.41 -18.24
C LYS A 446 -15.18 -10.29 -18.78
N PRO A 447 -13.92 -9.83 -18.72
CA PRO A 447 -12.76 -10.70 -18.58
C PRO A 447 -12.71 -11.24 -17.13
N THR A 448 -13.74 -11.97 -16.69
CA THR A 448 -13.82 -12.48 -15.30
C THR A 448 -13.00 -13.72 -15.03
N ASN A 449 -12.38 -14.34 -16.05
CA ASN A 449 -11.75 -15.64 -15.91
C ASN A 449 -10.30 -15.68 -16.42
N ILE A 450 -9.66 -14.55 -16.75
CA ILE A 450 -8.24 -14.55 -17.12
C ILE A 450 -7.35 -15.07 -15.98
N GLU A 451 -7.63 -14.68 -14.73
CA GLU A 451 -6.92 -15.18 -13.54
C GLU A 451 -7.21 -16.67 -13.29
N THR A 452 -8.45 -17.12 -13.49
CA THR A 452 -8.85 -18.53 -13.37
C THR A 452 -8.22 -19.38 -14.48
N SER A 453 -8.26 -18.93 -15.73
CA SER A 453 -7.70 -19.63 -16.89
C SER A 453 -6.17 -19.67 -16.83
N ALA A 454 -5.51 -18.62 -16.34
CA ALA A 454 -4.08 -18.63 -16.04
C ALA A 454 -3.74 -19.61 -14.92
N LYS A 455 -4.53 -19.67 -13.85
CA LYS A 455 -4.36 -20.63 -12.75
C LYS A 455 -4.57 -22.08 -13.20
N ASP A 456 -5.56 -22.33 -14.05
CA ASP A 456 -5.82 -23.64 -14.63
C ASP A 456 -4.70 -24.03 -15.62
N ALA A 457 -4.22 -23.12 -16.46
CA ALA A 457 -3.06 -23.33 -17.33
C ALA A 457 -1.79 -23.68 -16.52
N ILE A 458 -1.48 -22.93 -15.46
CA ILE A 458 -0.35 -23.21 -14.55
C ILE A 458 -0.50 -24.58 -13.87
N THR A 459 -1.72 -24.92 -13.44
CA THR A 459 -2.04 -26.25 -12.90
C THR A 459 -1.78 -27.35 -13.94
N LYS A 460 -2.17 -27.11 -15.20
CA LYS A 460 -2.00 -28.05 -16.31
C LYS A 460 -0.54 -28.22 -16.74
N VAL A 461 0.25 -27.15 -16.71
CA VAL A 461 1.72 -27.23 -16.88
C VAL A 461 2.34 -28.10 -15.78
N ASN A 462 1.93 -27.93 -14.52
CA ASN A 462 2.40 -28.76 -13.42
C ASN A 462 1.98 -30.24 -13.57
N ASP A 463 0.73 -30.53 -13.98
CA ASP A 463 0.28 -31.89 -14.32
C ASP A 463 1.18 -32.56 -15.37
N ILE A 464 1.53 -31.82 -16.43
CA ILE A 464 2.42 -32.30 -17.50
C ILE A 464 3.82 -32.56 -16.96
N ILE A 465 4.38 -31.66 -16.15
CA ILE A 465 5.71 -31.82 -15.53
C ILE A 465 5.74 -33.05 -14.61
N VAL A 466 4.70 -33.30 -13.83
CA VAL A 466 4.57 -34.50 -13.00
C VAL A 466 4.48 -35.75 -13.88
N ALA A 467 3.59 -35.76 -14.87
CA ALA A 467 3.44 -36.88 -15.80
C ALA A 467 4.75 -37.18 -16.59
N MET A 468 5.54 -36.17 -16.94
CA MET A 468 6.85 -36.35 -17.57
C MET A 468 7.88 -36.94 -16.61
N LYS A 469 7.92 -36.52 -15.33
CA LYS A 469 8.80 -37.11 -14.30
C LYS A 469 8.42 -38.56 -14.01
N ASP A 470 7.13 -38.88 -14.01
CA ASP A 470 6.65 -40.26 -13.85
C ASP A 470 7.01 -41.10 -15.09
N TRP A 471 6.82 -40.55 -16.30
CA TRP A 471 7.27 -41.19 -17.55
C TRP A 471 8.77 -41.49 -17.55
N GLU A 472 9.60 -40.60 -17.01
CA GLU A 472 11.06 -40.75 -16.93
C GLU A 472 11.48 -41.85 -15.95
N LYS A 473 10.83 -41.91 -14.77
CA LYS A 473 11.07 -42.94 -13.74
C LYS A 473 10.49 -44.31 -14.09
N GLU A 474 9.48 -44.38 -14.95
CA GLU A 474 8.80 -45.62 -15.27
C GLU A 474 9.75 -46.62 -15.96
N GLY A 475 9.87 -47.83 -15.40
CA GLY A 475 10.69 -48.91 -15.95
C GLY A 475 9.91 -49.79 -16.96
N TRP A 476 8.58 -49.77 -16.90
CA TRP A 476 7.72 -50.67 -17.65
C TRP A 476 7.40 -50.07 -19.04
N LEU A 477 8.10 -50.57 -20.06
CA LEU A 477 8.03 -50.07 -21.45
C LEU A 477 6.62 -49.99 -22.07
N HIS A 478 5.64 -50.75 -21.56
CA HIS A 478 4.25 -50.73 -22.01
C HIS A 478 3.35 -49.71 -21.29
N GLU A 479 3.80 -49.14 -20.16
CA GLU A 479 3.07 -48.10 -19.43
C GLU A 479 3.44 -46.68 -19.93
N LYS A 480 4.70 -46.46 -20.34
CA LYS A 480 5.15 -45.19 -20.96
C LYS A 480 4.20 -44.69 -22.06
N PRO A 481 3.71 -45.51 -23.03
CA PRO A 481 2.73 -45.09 -24.02
C PRO A 481 1.38 -44.60 -23.47
N LYS A 482 0.94 -45.05 -22.29
CA LYS A 482 -0.29 -44.55 -21.65
C LYS A 482 -0.10 -43.14 -21.12
N ILE A 483 1.03 -42.89 -20.44
CA ILE A 483 1.40 -41.57 -19.95
C ILE A 483 1.61 -40.60 -21.13
N THR A 484 2.29 -41.03 -22.21
CA THR A 484 2.42 -40.25 -23.45
C THR A 484 1.06 -39.92 -24.08
N ARG A 485 0.11 -40.87 -24.11
CA ARG A 485 -1.25 -40.59 -24.61
C ARG A 485 -2.03 -39.63 -23.71
N ARG A 486 -1.89 -39.71 -22.39
CA ARG A 486 -2.51 -38.77 -21.44
C ARG A 486 -2.01 -37.34 -21.69
N ILE A 487 -0.69 -37.16 -21.73
CA ILE A 487 -0.06 -35.85 -22.01
C ILE A 487 -0.53 -35.32 -23.38
N LYS A 488 -0.44 -36.14 -24.44
CA LYS A 488 -0.75 -35.71 -25.81
C LYS A 488 -2.24 -35.43 -26.05
N ASN A 489 -3.15 -36.22 -25.49
CA ASN A 489 -4.57 -36.21 -25.87
C ASN A 489 -5.46 -35.53 -24.82
N ILE A 490 -4.96 -35.25 -23.62
CA ILE A 490 -5.73 -34.64 -22.52
C ILE A 490 -5.02 -33.40 -22.01
N ASP A 491 -3.79 -33.54 -21.51
CA ASP A 491 -3.18 -32.45 -20.75
C ASP A 491 -2.69 -31.29 -21.66
N LEU A 492 -2.08 -31.58 -22.83
CA LEU A 492 -1.72 -30.57 -23.83
C LEU A 492 -2.94 -29.87 -24.46
N PRO A 493 -3.99 -30.57 -24.95
CA PRO A 493 -5.18 -29.91 -25.49
C PRO A 493 -5.91 -29.02 -24.48
N LEU A 494 -5.98 -29.42 -23.20
CA LEU A 494 -6.55 -28.57 -22.15
C LEU A 494 -5.70 -27.33 -21.91
N LEU A 495 -4.37 -27.46 -21.88
CA LEU A 495 -3.47 -26.30 -21.78
C LEU A 495 -3.65 -25.32 -22.94
N VAL A 496 -3.83 -25.82 -24.17
CA VAL A 496 -4.14 -24.98 -25.35
C VAL A 496 -5.45 -24.22 -25.14
N ILE A 497 -6.54 -24.91 -24.76
CA ILE A 497 -7.85 -24.30 -24.50
C ILE A 497 -7.77 -23.20 -23.42
N HIS A 498 -7.00 -23.41 -22.35
CA HIS A 498 -6.78 -22.38 -21.33
C HIS A 498 -5.96 -21.20 -21.88
N SER A 499 -4.95 -21.44 -22.73
CA SER A 499 -4.14 -20.37 -23.32
C SER A 499 -4.89 -19.53 -24.37
N GLU A 500 -5.70 -20.17 -25.24
CA GLU A 500 -6.54 -19.48 -26.22
C GLU A 500 -7.55 -18.57 -25.51
N LYS A 501 -8.14 -19.03 -24.41
CA LYS A 501 -9.06 -18.26 -23.59
C LYS A 501 -8.42 -17.06 -22.88
N ILE A 502 -7.15 -17.19 -22.46
CA ILE A 502 -6.36 -16.05 -21.97
C ILE A 502 -6.11 -15.05 -23.10
N GLU A 503 -5.77 -15.50 -24.31
CA GLU A 503 -5.54 -14.63 -25.46
C GLU A 503 -6.81 -13.88 -25.90
N GLU A 504 -7.98 -14.54 -25.87
CA GLU A 504 -9.28 -13.90 -26.09
C GLU A 504 -9.61 -12.86 -25.02
N GLU A 505 -9.39 -13.16 -23.73
CA GLU A 505 -9.64 -12.20 -22.64
C GLU A 505 -8.65 -11.01 -22.66
N LEU A 506 -7.39 -11.22 -23.08
CA LEU A 506 -6.42 -10.12 -23.28
C LEU A 506 -6.85 -9.16 -24.41
N LYS A 507 -7.34 -9.68 -25.54
CA LYS A 507 -7.84 -8.84 -26.65
C LYS A 507 -9.02 -7.95 -26.26
N VAL A 508 -9.82 -8.36 -25.27
CA VAL A 508 -10.90 -7.54 -24.70
C VAL A 508 -10.35 -6.41 -23.82
N ILE A 509 -9.22 -6.63 -23.16
CA ILE A 509 -8.53 -5.63 -22.33
C ILE A 509 -7.83 -4.59 -23.22
N ASP A 510 -7.06 -5.02 -24.23
CA ASP A 510 -6.43 -4.11 -25.21
C ASP A 510 -7.47 -3.21 -25.90
N TYR A 511 -8.60 -3.80 -26.33
CA TYR A 511 -9.71 -3.03 -26.91
C TYR A 511 -10.33 -2.02 -25.92
N PHE A 512 -10.38 -2.34 -24.62
CA PHE A 512 -10.86 -1.41 -23.60
C PHE A 512 -9.88 -0.26 -23.36
N GLU A 513 -8.57 -0.52 -23.40
CA GLU A 513 -7.52 0.50 -23.30
C GLU A 513 -7.59 1.46 -24.49
N ASP A 514 -7.66 0.96 -25.73
CA ASP A 514 -7.82 1.78 -26.94
C ASP A 514 -9.07 2.68 -26.88
N VAL A 515 -10.21 2.13 -26.45
CA VAL A 515 -11.47 2.90 -26.32
C VAL A 515 -11.39 3.95 -25.21
N LEU A 516 -10.73 3.66 -24.08
CA LEU A 516 -10.49 4.66 -23.03
C LEU A 516 -9.56 5.78 -23.50
N VAL A 517 -8.47 5.45 -24.20
CA VAL A 517 -7.50 6.44 -24.71
C VAL A 517 -8.14 7.35 -25.75
N ASP A 518 -8.94 6.80 -26.68
CA ASP A 518 -9.70 7.59 -27.66
C ASP A 518 -10.78 8.46 -27.00
N ALA A 519 -11.50 7.94 -26.01
CA ALA A 519 -12.50 8.71 -25.25
C ALA A 519 -11.87 9.87 -24.48
N MET A 520 -10.76 9.62 -23.76
CA MET A 520 -10.02 10.66 -23.03
C MET A 520 -9.41 11.70 -23.99
N SER A 521 -8.79 11.27 -25.09
CA SER A 521 -8.22 12.17 -26.09
C SER A 521 -9.29 13.08 -26.74
N LYS A 522 -10.48 12.55 -27.03
CA LYS A 522 -11.62 13.34 -27.52
C LYS A 522 -12.15 14.31 -26.47
N PHE A 523 -12.20 13.90 -25.20
CA PHE A 523 -12.62 14.76 -24.09
C PHE A 523 -11.65 15.93 -23.91
N ASP A 524 -10.36 15.68 -23.73
CA ASP A 524 -9.33 16.70 -23.49
C ASP A 524 -9.22 17.70 -24.67
N LYS A 525 -9.37 17.20 -25.90
CA LYS A 525 -9.34 18.04 -27.11
C LYS A 525 -10.57 18.96 -27.23
N LYS A 526 -11.70 18.56 -26.66
CA LYS A 526 -12.98 19.30 -26.71
C LYS A 526 -13.17 20.23 -25.51
N TYR A 527 -12.63 19.85 -24.34
CA TYR A 527 -12.82 20.54 -23.06
C TYR A 527 -11.50 21.09 -22.49
N ASN A 528 -10.90 22.07 -23.19
CA ASN A 528 -9.74 22.82 -22.69
C ASN A 528 -10.14 23.99 -21.74
N GLU A 529 -9.15 24.66 -21.13
CA GLU A 529 -9.31 25.78 -20.18
C GLU A 529 -10.18 26.97 -20.67
N ASN A 530 -10.45 27.09 -21.97
CA ASN A 530 -11.28 28.14 -22.54
C ASN A 530 -12.74 27.71 -22.77
N THR A 531 -13.07 26.43 -22.63
CA THR A 531 -14.39 25.88 -23.05
C THR A 531 -15.57 26.41 -22.23
N PHE A 532 -15.31 26.83 -20.99
CA PHE A 532 -16.27 27.48 -20.11
C PHE A 532 -16.08 29.00 -19.98
N LYS A 533 -15.15 29.60 -20.74
CA LYS A 533 -15.04 31.06 -20.79
C LYS A 533 -16.22 31.62 -21.56
N ILE A 534 -16.89 32.58 -20.95
CA ILE A 534 -18.00 33.30 -21.56
C ILE A 534 -17.38 34.37 -22.47
N ASP A 535 -17.43 34.16 -23.78
CA ASP A 535 -16.95 35.15 -24.74
C ASP A 535 -17.79 36.43 -24.67
N ASP A 536 -17.19 37.55 -24.25
CA ASP A 536 -17.82 38.88 -24.25
C ASP A 536 -17.94 39.50 -25.66
N LYS A 537 -17.78 38.68 -26.71
CA LYS A 537 -17.75 39.09 -28.12
C LYS A 537 -19.09 39.17 -28.83
N ASN A 538 -20.20 38.83 -28.16
CA ASN A 538 -21.54 39.18 -28.63
C ASN A 538 -22.03 40.47 -27.94
N ASN A 539 -21.27 41.55 -28.13
CA ASN A 539 -21.70 42.93 -27.88
C ASN A 539 -22.01 43.60 -29.22
N ASN A 540 -23.28 43.50 -29.64
CA ASN A 540 -24.01 44.48 -30.46
C ASN A 540 -25.51 44.21 -30.24
#